data_AF-A0A1G9FU29-F1
#
_entry.id   AF-A0A1G9FU29-F1
#
_cell.length_a   1.000
_cell.length_b   1.000
_cell.length_c   1.000
_cell.angle_alpha   90.00
_cell.angle_beta   90.00
_cell.angle_gamma   90.00
#
_symmetry.space_group_name_H-M   'P 1'
#
loop_
_entity.id
_entity.type
_entity.pdbx_description
1 polymer ?
#
loop_
_entity_poly.entity_id
_entity_poly.type
_entity_poly.pdbx_seq_one_letter_code
_entity_poly.pdbx_strand_id
1 'polypeptide(L)'
;MGKEIRRRLRVAAEEHQYAVVERSALVGADELQGFVVGTDREWTLLAVADTMALDGFAALRTRDISAVRRRSAARDLMGRWLRRHGPWPPPGPVGGAFPLGAARTVVEAAAQRYGLVSLFGEDMDPDVVTIGVPRSYGKRKLGLLEVDSRARWEREVTKVPYEEITRVDFGDRYNSVLAGLAGPCPS
;
A
#
# COMPACT_ATOMS: atom_id res chain seq x y z
N MET A 1 10.89 1.92 16.25
CA MET A 1 11.64 1.58 15.01
C MET A 1 13.05 2.14 15.01
N GLY A 2 14.06 1.28 14.82
CA GLY A 2 15.48 1.65 14.86
C GLY A 2 15.93 2.52 13.66
N LYS A 3 16.93 3.38 13.89
CA LYS A 3 17.55 4.23 12.83
C LYS A 3 18.03 3.41 11.63
N GLU A 4 18.46 2.17 11.86
CA GLU A 4 18.96 1.27 10.83
C GLU A 4 17.89 0.84 9.81
N ILE A 5 16.65 0.56 10.25
CA ILE A 5 15.57 0.16 9.33
C ILE A 5 15.26 1.30 8.34
N ARG A 6 15.14 2.54 8.84
CA ARG A 6 14.92 3.71 7.96
C ARG A 6 16.04 3.90 6.96
N ARG A 7 17.29 3.70 7.39
CA ARG A 7 18.45 3.75 6.50
C ARG A 7 18.34 2.70 5.40
N ARG A 8 18.01 1.45 5.75
CA ARG A 8 17.82 0.36 4.79
C ARG A 8 16.69 0.64 3.80
N LEU A 9 15.57 1.18 4.25
CA LEU A 9 14.44 1.57 3.38
C LEU A 9 14.85 2.67 2.39
N ARG A 10 15.57 3.70 2.85
CA ARG A 10 16.05 4.78 1.98
C ARG A 10 17.00 4.25 0.91
N VAL A 11 17.98 3.44 1.30
CA VAL A 11 18.91 2.83 0.32
C VAL A 11 18.16 1.91 -0.65
N ALA A 12 17.16 1.15 -0.18
CA ALA A 12 16.33 0.33 -1.07
C ALA A 12 15.59 1.17 -2.12
N ALA A 13 15.10 2.35 -1.74
CA ALA A 13 14.44 3.29 -2.64
C ALA A 13 15.40 3.91 -3.66
N GLU A 14 16.55 4.40 -3.19
CA GLU A 14 17.59 5.05 -4.02
C GLU A 14 18.22 4.07 -5.02
N GLU A 15 18.44 2.82 -4.62
CA GLU A 15 19.11 1.81 -5.45
C GLU A 15 18.12 0.87 -6.18
N HIS A 16 16.81 1.13 -6.10
CA HIS A 16 15.75 0.29 -6.69
C HIS A 16 15.92 -1.20 -6.34
N GLN A 17 16.22 -1.49 -5.08
CA GLN A 17 16.45 -2.86 -4.63
C GLN A 17 15.15 -3.60 -4.40
N TYR A 18 15.16 -4.89 -4.72
CA TYR A 18 14.07 -5.77 -4.30
C TYR A 18 14.13 -5.92 -2.78
N ALA A 19 13.01 -5.64 -2.13
CA ALA A 19 12.85 -5.64 -0.70
C ALA A 19 11.76 -6.61 -0.30
N VAL A 20 12.06 -7.37 0.74
CA VAL A 20 11.08 -8.15 1.50
C VAL A 20 10.95 -7.51 2.86
N VAL A 21 9.74 -7.09 3.21
CA VAL A 21 9.40 -6.27 4.36
C VAL A 21 8.56 -7.08 5.32
N GLU A 22 9.05 -7.16 6.56
CA GLU A 22 8.41 -7.90 7.65
C GLU A 22 7.88 -6.89 8.68
N ARG A 23 6.72 -7.19 9.27
CA ARG A 23 6.03 -6.36 10.27
C ARG A 23 5.66 -7.18 11.50
N SER A 24 6.64 -7.87 12.08
CA SER A 24 6.48 -8.92 13.10
C SER A 24 5.78 -8.48 14.39
N ALA A 25 5.63 -7.18 14.65
CA ALA A 25 4.87 -6.68 15.80
C ALA A 25 3.35 -6.76 15.59
N LEU A 26 2.91 -6.88 14.33
CA LEU A 26 1.52 -7.10 13.94
C LEU A 26 1.33 -8.61 13.74
N VAL A 27 0.71 -9.27 14.72
CA VAL A 27 0.50 -10.72 14.67
C VAL A 27 -0.38 -11.05 13.48
N GLY A 28 0.05 -11.99 12.63
CA GLY A 28 -0.69 -12.38 11.43
C GLY A 28 -0.48 -11.47 10.21
N ALA A 29 0.27 -10.37 10.33
CA ALA A 29 0.53 -9.50 9.19
C ALA A 29 1.40 -10.19 8.14
N ASP A 30 1.00 -10.02 6.87
CA ASP A 30 1.72 -10.57 5.73
C ASP A 30 3.15 -10.03 5.62
N GLU A 31 4.04 -10.89 5.12
CA GLU A 31 5.30 -10.49 4.53
C GLU A 31 5.05 -9.89 3.14
N LEU A 32 5.41 -8.62 2.96
CA LEU A 32 5.29 -7.95 1.67
C LEU A 32 6.60 -7.98 0.91
N GLN A 33 6.51 -8.13 -0.40
CA GLN A 33 7.68 -8.11 -1.27
C GLN A 33 7.46 -7.17 -2.46
N GLY A 34 8.53 -6.49 -2.88
CA GLY A 34 8.44 -5.50 -3.94
C GLY A 34 9.64 -4.56 -3.99
N PHE A 35 9.43 -3.37 -4.53
CA PHE A 35 10.45 -2.33 -4.60
C PHE A 35 10.00 -1.15 -3.76
N VAL A 36 10.88 -0.66 -2.89
CA VAL A 36 10.60 0.60 -2.17
C VAL A 36 10.66 1.72 -3.20
N VAL A 37 9.57 2.47 -3.36
CA VAL A 37 9.47 3.58 -4.33
C VAL A 37 9.27 4.95 -3.66
N GLY A 38 9.12 4.96 -2.33
CA GLY A 38 9.09 6.17 -1.52
C GLY A 38 9.18 5.84 -0.03
N THR A 39 9.76 6.73 0.76
CA THR A 39 9.82 6.55 2.22
C THR A 39 9.87 7.90 2.94
N ASP A 40 9.13 7.99 4.04
CA ASP A 40 9.12 9.10 4.99
C ASP A 40 9.25 8.53 6.42
N ARG A 41 9.09 9.38 7.44
CA ARG A 41 9.09 8.99 8.86
C ARG A 41 7.86 8.17 9.24
N GLU A 42 6.71 8.52 8.68
CA GLU A 42 5.41 7.93 9.04
C GLU A 42 5.01 6.77 8.12
N TRP A 43 5.22 6.90 6.81
CA TRP A 43 4.84 5.90 5.81
C TRP A 43 5.95 5.56 4.82
N THR A 44 5.94 4.31 4.36
CA THR A 44 6.84 3.77 3.34
C THR A 44 6.03 3.13 2.24
N LEU A 45 6.36 3.43 1.00
CA LEU A 45 5.63 2.99 -0.17
C LEU A 45 6.40 1.90 -0.92
N LEU A 46 5.73 0.77 -1.14
CA LEU A 46 6.20 -0.32 -1.99
C LEU A 46 5.40 -0.35 -3.29
N ALA A 47 6.09 -0.51 -4.41
CA ALA A 47 5.50 -1.13 -5.61
C ALA A 47 5.51 -2.65 -5.36
N VAL A 48 4.33 -3.23 -5.15
CA VAL A 48 4.19 -4.64 -4.75
C VAL A 48 4.54 -5.52 -5.94
N ALA A 49 5.30 -6.57 -5.67
CA ALA A 49 5.67 -7.54 -6.70
C ALA A 49 5.01 -8.88 -6.42
N ASP A 50 4.31 -9.40 -7.41
CA ASP A 50 3.68 -10.72 -7.38
C ASP A 50 3.86 -11.41 -8.73
N THR A 51 4.16 -12.72 -8.72
CA THR A 51 4.19 -13.59 -9.90
C THR A 51 4.86 -12.95 -11.14
N MET A 52 6.10 -12.47 -10.99
CA MET A 52 6.89 -11.82 -12.06
C MET A 52 6.28 -10.53 -12.64
N ALA A 53 5.40 -9.86 -11.91
CA ALA A 53 4.82 -8.58 -12.27
C ALA A 53 4.82 -7.63 -11.06
N LEU A 54 4.60 -6.35 -11.33
CA LEU A 54 4.19 -5.38 -10.32
C LEU A 54 2.66 -5.36 -10.28
N ASP A 55 2.09 -5.40 -9.08
CA ASP A 55 0.63 -5.37 -8.87
C ASP A 55 0.27 -4.33 -7.82
N GLY A 56 0.08 -3.10 -8.28
CA GLY A 56 -0.29 -1.98 -7.43
C GLY A 56 0.79 -1.56 -6.43
N PHE A 57 0.33 -0.91 -5.37
CA PHE A 57 1.17 -0.32 -4.34
C PHE A 57 0.64 -0.65 -2.96
N ALA A 58 1.56 -0.74 -2.00
CA ALA A 58 1.27 -0.82 -0.58
C ALA A 58 1.99 0.30 0.16
N ALA A 59 1.23 1.23 0.74
CA ALA A 59 1.76 2.16 1.72
C ALA A 59 1.70 1.49 3.10
N LEU A 60 2.85 1.32 3.73
CA LEU A 60 3.01 0.68 5.02
C LEU A 60 3.36 1.72 6.08
N ARG A 61 2.73 1.65 7.24
CA ARG A 61 3.12 2.49 8.37
C ARG A 61 4.55 2.13 8.77
N THR A 62 5.48 3.09 8.63
CA THR A 62 6.91 2.77 8.74
C THR A 62 7.24 2.21 10.11
N ARG A 63 6.61 2.73 11.18
CA ARG A 63 6.88 2.33 12.57
C ARG A 63 6.65 0.84 12.85
N ASP A 64 5.80 0.21 12.03
CA ASP A 64 5.41 -1.20 12.17
C ASP A 64 6.36 -2.13 11.39
N ILE A 65 7.27 -1.59 10.56
CA ILE A 65 8.30 -2.37 9.86
C ILE A 65 9.39 -2.81 10.83
N SER A 66 9.53 -4.13 11.02
CA SER A 66 10.50 -4.76 11.91
C SER A 66 11.78 -5.21 11.20
N ALA A 67 11.68 -5.62 9.93
CA ALA A 67 12.83 -6.02 9.12
C ALA A 67 12.65 -5.72 7.64
N VAL A 68 13.79 -5.54 6.96
CA VAL A 68 13.85 -5.30 5.51
C VAL A 68 15.00 -6.11 4.93
N ARG A 69 14.69 -7.23 4.27
CA ARG A 69 15.69 -8.03 3.54
C ARG A 69 15.79 -7.47 2.13
N ARG A 70 16.98 -6.99 1.75
CA ARG A 70 17.23 -6.36 0.45
C ARG A 70 18.06 -7.26 -0.42
N ARG A 71 17.74 -7.31 -1.70
CA ARG A 71 18.56 -7.95 -2.73
C ARG A 71 18.79 -6.94 -3.84
N SER A 72 20.03 -6.88 -4.33
CA SER A 72 20.29 -6.03 -5.49
C SER A 72 19.42 -6.54 -6.64
N ALA A 73 18.77 -5.62 -7.35
CA ALA A 73 17.89 -6.03 -8.43
C ALA A 73 18.65 -6.88 -9.46
N ALA A 74 19.93 -6.59 -9.71
CA ALA A 74 20.74 -7.31 -10.70
C ALA A 74 20.97 -8.78 -10.34
N ARG A 75 20.90 -9.13 -9.06
CA ARG A 75 21.02 -10.51 -8.56
C ARG A 75 19.67 -11.18 -8.32
N ASP A 76 18.62 -10.40 -8.15
CA ASP A 76 17.27 -10.89 -7.90
C ASP A 76 16.52 -11.27 -9.20
N LEU A 77 15.71 -12.33 -9.16
CA LEU A 77 14.97 -12.80 -10.33
C LEU A 77 13.96 -11.76 -10.82
N MET A 78 13.16 -11.19 -9.92
CA MET A 78 12.17 -10.15 -10.24
C MET A 78 12.86 -8.91 -10.81
N GLY A 79 13.95 -8.48 -10.15
CA GLY A 79 14.73 -7.33 -10.62
C GLY A 79 15.31 -7.54 -12.03
N ARG A 80 15.86 -8.72 -12.34
CA ARG A 80 16.35 -9.05 -13.69
C ARG A 80 15.22 -9.14 -14.71
N TRP A 81 14.08 -9.72 -14.34
CA TRP A 81 12.91 -9.83 -15.20
C TRP A 81 12.38 -8.45 -15.60
N LEU A 82 12.10 -7.58 -14.63
CA LEU A 82 11.59 -6.23 -14.90
C LEU A 82 12.54 -5.40 -15.76
N ARG A 83 13.86 -5.50 -15.55
CA ARG A 83 14.84 -4.80 -16.42
C ARG A 83 14.76 -5.21 -17.89
N ARG A 84 14.36 -6.45 -18.18
CA ARG A 84 14.33 -6.99 -19.54
C ARG A 84 12.96 -6.90 -20.19
N HIS A 85 11.89 -7.02 -19.39
CA HIS A 85 10.54 -7.25 -19.88
C HIS A 85 9.48 -6.33 -19.26
N GLY A 86 9.82 -5.57 -18.23
CA GLY A 86 8.87 -4.77 -17.47
C GLY A 86 9.26 -3.29 -17.39
N PRO A 87 8.49 -2.51 -16.62
CA PRO A 87 8.85 -1.13 -16.35
C PRO A 87 10.09 -1.10 -15.43
N TRP A 88 11.15 -0.42 -15.89
CA TRP A 88 12.38 -0.24 -15.13
C TRP A 88 12.92 1.20 -15.27
N PRO A 89 13.35 1.86 -14.17
CA PRO A 89 13.18 1.46 -12.77
C PRO A 89 11.72 1.21 -12.38
N PRO A 90 11.45 0.47 -11.27
CA PRO A 90 10.09 0.27 -10.80
C PRO A 90 9.42 1.63 -10.60
N PRO A 91 8.28 1.88 -11.26
CA PRO A 91 7.65 3.20 -11.25
C PRO A 91 7.00 3.45 -9.88
N GLY A 92 7.01 4.71 -9.45
CA GLY A 92 6.12 5.17 -8.39
C GLY A 92 4.68 5.35 -8.88
N PRO A 93 3.75 5.77 -8.00
CA PRO A 93 2.38 6.06 -8.39
C PRO A 93 2.28 7.15 -9.47
N VAL A 94 1.22 7.11 -10.27
CA VAL A 94 0.93 8.13 -11.29
C VAL A 94 0.78 9.52 -10.66
N GLY A 95 1.04 10.58 -11.43
CA GLY A 95 0.92 11.96 -10.94
C GLY A 95 2.11 12.45 -10.10
N GLY A 96 3.24 11.73 -10.12
CA GLY A 96 4.49 12.18 -9.48
C GLY A 96 4.55 11.88 -7.99
N ALA A 97 5.21 12.76 -7.24
CA ALA A 97 5.49 12.57 -5.81
C ALA A 97 4.23 12.15 -5.03
N PHE A 98 4.37 11.11 -4.21
CA PHE A 98 3.27 10.55 -3.41
C PHE A 98 3.45 10.97 -1.93
N PRO A 99 2.41 11.54 -1.28
CA PRO A 99 2.54 12.02 0.09
C PRO A 99 2.59 10.86 1.08
N LEU A 100 3.60 10.86 1.95
CA LEU A 100 3.85 9.80 2.94
C LEU A 100 3.93 10.33 4.39
N GLY A 101 3.57 11.60 4.60
CA GLY A 101 3.68 12.26 5.90
C GLY A 101 2.55 11.92 6.89
N ALA A 102 1.40 11.44 6.43
CA ALA A 102 0.27 11.09 7.29
C ALA A 102 -0.70 10.11 6.61
N ALA A 103 -1.42 9.31 7.42
CA ALA A 103 -2.40 8.35 6.92
C ALA A 103 -3.49 9.01 6.07
N ARG A 104 -4.00 10.18 6.52
CA ARG A 104 -4.99 10.96 5.77
C ARG A 104 -4.52 11.28 4.36
N THR A 105 -3.31 11.84 4.21
CA THR A 105 -2.79 12.26 2.91
C THR A 105 -2.46 11.07 2.01
N VAL A 106 -2.02 9.95 2.60
CA VAL A 106 -1.80 8.69 1.88
C VAL A 106 -3.10 8.19 1.27
N VAL A 107 -4.15 8.03 2.09
CA VAL A 107 -5.45 7.52 1.63
C VAL A 107 -6.09 8.47 0.61
N GLU A 108 -6.01 9.77 0.86
CA GLU A 108 -6.54 10.78 -0.06
C GLU A 108 -5.85 10.73 -1.43
N ALA A 109 -4.52 10.68 -1.46
CA ALA A 109 -3.78 10.59 -2.71
C ALA A 109 -3.99 9.25 -3.43
N ALA A 110 -4.06 8.13 -2.69
CA ALA A 110 -4.36 6.82 -3.25
C ALA A 110 -5.73 6.82 -3.92
N ALA A 111 -6.78 7.25 -3.22
CA ALA A 111 -8.14 7.26 -3.75
C ALA A 111 -8.31 8.24 -4.93
N GLN A 112 -7.69 9.42 -4.88
CA GLN A 112 -7.75 10.37 -6.00
C GLN A 112 -7.10 9.84 -7.28
N ARG A 113 -6.04 9.03 -7.16
CA ARG A 113 -5.28 8.52 -8.30
C ARG A 113 -5.78 7.16 -8.80
N TYR A 114 -6.38 6.34 -7.94
CA TYR A 114 -6.70 4.94 -8.22
C TYR A 114 -8.13 4.51 -7.87
N GLY A 115 -8.94 5.37 -7.23
CA GLY A 115 -10.32 5.05 -6.86
C GLY A 115 -10.40 4.25 -5.57
N LEU A 116 -10.65 2.93 -5.68
CA LEU A 116 -10.75 2.04 -4.52
C LEU A 116 -9.41 1.95 -3.79
N VAL A 117 -9.50 1.90 -2.45
CA VAL A 117 -8.38 1.63 -1.55
C VAL A 117 -8.75 0.49 -0.61
N SER A 118 -7.77 -0.33 -0.27
CA SER A 118 -7.88 -1.34 0.77
C SER A 118 -7.19 -0.85 2.03
N LEU A 119 -7.91 -0.74 3.13
CA LEU A 119 -7.41 -0.30 4.43
C LEU A 119 -7.27 -1.51 5.35
N PHE A 120 -6.08 -1.66 5.90
CA PHE A 120 -5.76 -2.72 6.85
C PHE A 120 -5.57 -2.11 8.24
N GLY A 121 -6.19 -2.74 9.24
CA GLY A 121 -6.05 -2.42 10.67
C GLY A 121 -5.50 -3.62 11.44
N GLU A 122 -4.31 -4.07 11.05
CA GLU A 122 -3.75 -5.37 11.46
C GLU A 122 -3.38 -5.45 12.95
N ASP A 123 -3.36 -4.32 13.66
CA ASP A 123 -3.21 -4.29 15.11
C ASP A 123 -4.48 -4.71 15.86
N MET A 124 -5.64 -4.55 15.22
CA MET A 124 -6.95 -4.92 15.76
C MET A 124 -7.40 -6.29 15.27
N ASP A 125 -7.36 -6.50 13.95
CA ASP A 125 -7.72 -7.77 13.30
C ASP A 125 -6.93 -7.92 12.00
N PRO A 126 -5.93 -8.82 11.93
CA PRO A 126 -5.09 -9.00 10.75
C PRO A 126 -5.83 -9.64 9.57
N ASP A 127 -6.96 -10.31 9.81
CA ASP A 127 -7.71 -11.02 8.76
C ASP A 127 -8.78 -10.13 8.12
N VAL A 128 -8.98 -8.91 8.62
CA VAL A 128 -9.98 -7.97 8.13
C VAL A 128 -9.35 -6.89 7.27
N VAL A 129 -9.87 -6.78 6.05
CA VAL A 129 -9.58 -5.69 5.12
C VAL A 129 -10.85 -4.94 4.78
N THR A 130 -10.79 -3.61 4.90
CA THR A 130 -11.89 -2.72 4.56
C THR A 130 -11.61 -2.08 3.21
N ILE A 131 -12.43 -2.35 2.20
CA ILE A 131 -12.20 -1.88 0.82
C ILE A 131 -13.30 -0.90 0.43
N GLY A 132 -12.93 0.26 -0.08
CA GLY A 132 -13.94 1.27 -0.42
C GLY A 132 -13.41 2.56 -1.01
N VAL A 133 -14.32 3.53 -1.16
CA VAL A 133 -14.00 4.89 -1.61
C VAL A 133 -14.19 5.87 -0.45
N PRO A 134 -13.18 6.71 -0.15
CA PRO A 134 -13.33 7.83 0.78
C PRO A 134 -14.47 8.78 0.39
N ARG A 135 -15.42 8.99 1.30
CA ARG A 135 -16.51 9.98 1.17
C ARG A 135 -16.28 11.25 2.00
N SER A 136 -15.46 11.17 3.04
CA SER A 136 -15.16 12.32 3.89
C SER A 136 -13.82 12.18 4.59
N TYR A 137 -13.07 13.28 4.69
CA TYR A 137 -11.78 13.35 5.37
C TYR A 137 -11.88 14.17 6.65
N GLY A 138 -12.28 13.51 7.74
CA GLY A 138 -12.35 14.13 9.05
C GLY A 138 -10.97 14.44 9.64
N LYS A 139 -10.96 14.98 10.87
CA LYS A 139 -9.70 15.26 11.58
C LYS A 139 -9.00 13.99 12.08
N ARG A 140 -9.78 13.02 12.58
CA ARG A 140 -9.28 11.77 13.19
C ARG A 140 -9.74 10.50 12.49
N LYS A 141 -10.83 10.60 11.73
CA LYS A 141 -11.47 9.46 11.07
C LYS A 141 -11.77 9.78 9.62
N LEU A 142 -11.59 8.79 8.77
CA LEU A 142 -12.05 8.71 7.39
C LEU A 142 -13.50 8.24 7.39
N GLY A 143 -14.33 8.79 6.50
CA GLY A 143 -15.58 8.12 6.12
C GLY A 143 -15.33 7.33 4.84
N LEU A 144 -15.50 6.02 4.89
CA LEU A 144 -15.30 5.11 3.76
C LEU A 144 -16.65 4.50 3.36
N LEU A 145 -17.03 4.62 2.08
CA LEU A 145 -18.13 3.83 1.54
C LEU A 145 -17.55 2.52 1.02
N GLU A 146 -17.89 1.43 1.69
CA GLU A 146 -17.32 0.12 1.43
C GLU A 146 -17.94 -0.56 0.22
N VAL A 147 -17.17 -1.48 -0.36
CA VAL A 147 -17.64 -2.45 -1.33
C VAL A 147 -17.39 -3.85 -0.77
N ASP A 148 -18.45 -4.66 -0.69
CA ASP A 148 -18.37 -6.01 -0.17
C ASP A 148 -17.64 -6.96 -1.15
N SER A 149 -17.28 -8.16 -0.69
CA SER A 149 -16.62 -9.19 -1.51
C SER A 149 -17.48 -9.72 -2.67
N ARG A 150 -18.76 -9.34 -2.74
CA ARG A 150 -19.68 -9.63 -3.85
C ARG A 150 -19.80 -8.44 -4.80
N ALA A 151 -18.88 -7.46 -4.69
CA ALA A 151 -18.85 -6.24 -5.47
C ALA A 151 -20.14 -5.42 -5.32
N ARG A 152 -20.63 -5.23 -4.09
CA ARG A 152 -21.78 -4.37 -3.83
C ARG A 152 -21.40 -3.25 -2.88
N TRP A 153 -21.81 -2.04 -3.23
CA TRP A 153 -21.66 -0.90 -2.34
C TRP A 153 -22.51 -1.11 -1.09
N GLU A 154 -21.89 -0.88 0.05
CA GLU A 154 -22.60 -0.79 1.31
C GLU A 154 -23.54 0.42 1.32
N ARG A 155 -24.56 0.38 2.19
CA ARG A 155 -25.54 1.47 2.30
C ARG A 155 -25.05 2.61 3.18
N GLU A 156 -24.16 2.30 4.12
CA GLU A 156 -23.70 3.24 5.12
C GLU A 156 -22.19 3.49 5.01
N VAL A 157 -21.77 4.66 5.47
CA VAL A 157 -20.36 5.05 5.48
C VAL A 157 -19.73 4.64 6.79
N THR A 158 -18.76 3.73 6.71
CA THR A 158 -17.95 3.31 7.86
C THR A 158 -16.97 4.39 8.27
N LYS A 159 -16.78 4.56 9.58
CA LYS A 159 -15.84 5.55 10.15
C LYS A 159 -14.55 4.85 10.58
N VAL A 160 -13.51 4.97 9.76
CA VAL A 160 -12.20 4.35 9.99
C VAL A 160 -11.25 5.35 10.67
N PRO A 161 -10.79 5.12 11.91
CA PRO A 161 -9.77 5.95 12.56
C PRO A 161 -8.43 5.86 11.85
N TYR A 162 -7.79 7.01 11.59
CA TYR A 162 -6.48 7.02 10.93
C TYR A 162 -5.38 6.30 11.72
N GLU A 163 -5.53 6.24 13.04
CA GLU A 163 -4.60 5.57 13.94
C GLU A 163 -4.67 4.04 13.90
N GLU A 164 -5.74 3.48 13.35
CA GLU A 164 -5.91 2.04 13.16
C GLU A 164 -5.32 1.59 11.81
N ILE A 165 -5.19 2.50 10.82
CA ILE A 165 -4.70 2.12 9.48
C ILE A 165 -3.19 1.81 9.51
N THR A 166 -2.81 0.54 9.39
CA THR A 166 -1.43 0.04 9.36
C THR A 166 -0.88 -0.11 7.94
N ARG A 167 -1.75 -0.39 6.97
CA ARG A 167 -1.42 -0.55 5.55
C ARG A 167 -2.55 -0.03 4.67
N VAL A 168 -2.18 0.55 3.53
CA VAL A 168 -3.10 1.02 2.49
C VAL A 168 -2.64 0.45 1.16
N ASP A 169 -3.45 -0.42 0.56
CA ASP A 169 -3.20 -0.94 -0.79
C ASP A 169 -4.07 -0.24 -1.82
N PHE A 170 -3.51 -0.01 -3.00
CA PHE A 170 -4.19 0.68 -4.09
C PHE A 170 -3.54 0.41 -5.45
N GLY A 171 -4.35 0.58 -6.50
CA GLY A 171 -3.90 0.42 -7.89
C GLY A 171 -3.57 -1.02 -8.29
N ASP A 172 -3.92 -1.98 -7.44
CA ASP A 172 -3.81 -3.41 -7.71
C ASP A 172 -4.97 -3.92 -8.58
N ARG A 173 -4.76 -5.12 -9.13
CA ARG A 173 -5.73 -5.77 -10.01
C ARG A 173 -7.01 -6.15 -9.30
N TYR A 174 -6.94 -6.59 -8.05
CA TYR A 174 -8.13 -7.02 -7.30
C TYR A 174 -9.11 -5.86 -7.13
N ASN A 175 -8.62 -4.72 -6.62
CA ASN A 175 -9.40 -3.49 -6.47
C ASN A 175 -9.95 -2.98 -7.81
N SER A 176 -9.17 -3.08 -8.88
CA SER A 176 -9.63 -2.70 -10.22
C SER A 176 -10.81 -3.56 -10.70
N VAL A 177 -10.74 -4.88 -10.50
CA VAL A 177 -11.83 -5.81 -10.83
C VAL A 177 -13.06 -5.56 -9.96
N LEU A 178 -12.85 -5.38 -8.64
CA LEU A 178 -13.92 -5.15 -7.69
C LEU A 178 -14.70 -3.86 -8.02
N ALA A 179 -13.98 -2.77 -8.33
CA ALA A 179 -14.58 -1.51 -8.76
C ALA A 179 -15.40 -1.67 -10.05
N GLY A 180 -14.84 -2.39 -11.04
CA GLY A 180 -15.50 -2.63 -12.32
C GLY A 180 -16.82 -3.40 -12.17
N LEU A 181 -16.84 -4.41 -11.28
CA LEU A 181 -18.05 -5.21 -11.00
C LEU A 181 -19.07 -4.46 -10.14
N ALA A 182 -18.62 -3.64 -9.19
CA ALA A 182 -19.52 -2.87 -8.32
C ALA A 182 -20.21 -1.72 -9.06
N GLY A 183 -19.67 -1.30 -10.20
CA GLY A 183 -20.21 -0.21 -10.98
C GLY A 183 -20.03 1.16 -10.29
N PRO A 184 -20.75 2.20 -10.76
CA PRO A 184 -20.59 3.55 -10.26
C PRO A 184 -20.82 3.65 -8.75
N CYS A 185 -19.89 4.30 -8.05
CA CYS A 185 -20.04 4.61 -6.63
C CYS A 185 -21.29 5.50 -6.41
N PRO A 186 -22.19 5.14 -5.48
CA PRO A 186 -23.36 5.95 -5.16
C PRO A 186 -23.00 7.39 -4.76
N SER A 187 -23.87 8.33 -5.12
CA SER A 187 -23.79 9.75 -4.75
C SER A 187 -24.17 10.00 -3.30
#